data_AF-A0A0K1FGF3-F1
#
_entry.id   AF-A0A0K1FGF3-F1
#
_cell.length_a   1.000
_cell.length_b   1.000
_cell.length_c   1.000
_cell.angle_alpha   90.00
_cell.angle_beta   90.00
_cell.angle_gamma   90.00
#
_symmetry.space_group_name_H-M   'P 1'
#
loop_
_entity.id
_entity.type
_entity.pdbx_description
1 polymer ?
#
loop_
_entity_poly.entity_id
_entity_poly.type
_entity_poly.pdbx_seq_one_letter_code
_entity_poly.pdbx_strand_id
1 'polypeptide(L)'
;MKRRFCLSVLALFCSVLSGCDFFVTENSDPATADEVAAMVNGKFHAYGAQVVPEGEETLREKPFQRNRYALYDAGNGIHFTAVAEIRRAQFPYPFLYRDTDAAVAYAEGYFAHLYPAVHAVAADVHLRAASPEEAAALRESHVMHEGAPLFDQGDFIFLHEARGADAMDLCRALHALYRPQGDDTLLTEAHGRRITFCCLPEGTEEQARAVPIMTFYLRAGEDWARTLYENPGHASGEKDAVLLEERLAEYFEVRLKAAKAHVREHQK
;
A
#
# COMPACT_ATOMS: atom_id res chain seq x y z
N MET A 1 -11.97 11.10 55.83
CA MET A 1 -11.30 10.34 54.75
C MET A 1 -12.18 10.04 53.52
N LYS A 2 -13.51 9.89 53.62
CA LYS A 2 -14.36 9.50 52.47
C LYS A 2 -14.56 10.57 51.38
N ARG A 3 -14.62 11.87 51.71
CA ARG A 3 -14.85 12.95 50.72
C ARG A 3 -13.68 13.23 49.77
N ARG A 4 -12.43 13.05 50.22
CA ARG A 4 -11.23 13.29 49.40
C ARG A 4 -10.96 12.15 48.41
N PHE A 5 -11.31 10.92 48.78
CA PHE A 5 -11.17 9.73 47.93
C PHE A 5 -12.17 9.75 46.75
N CYS A 6 -13.41 10.22 46.96
CA CYS A 6 -14.38 10.38 45.88
C CYS A 6 -13.98 11.45 44.86
N LEU A 7 -13.37 12.56 45.31
CA LEU A 7 -12.90 13.62 44.42
C LEU A 7 -11.69 13.18 43.57
N SER A 8 -10.78 12.38 44.14
CA SER A 8 -9.64 11.84 43.40
C SER A 8 -10.04 10.76 42.40
N VAL A 9 -11.05 9.92 42.70
CA VAL A 9 -11.58 8.93 41.75
C VAL A 9 -12.36 9.60 40.63
N LEU A 10 -13.13 10.65 40.93
CA LEU A 10 -13.86 11.43 39.91
C LEU A 10 -12.89 12.19 38.99
N ALA A 11 -11.81 12.76 39.53
CA ALA A 11 -10.77 13.43 38.74
C ALA A 11 -9.95 12.43 37.88
N LEU A 12 -9.72 11.21 38.38
CA LEU A 12 -9.08 10.14 37.61
C LEU A 12 -10.01 9.65 36.47
N PHE A 13 -11.32 9.53 36.71
CA PHE A 13 -12.29 9.22 35.65
C PHE A 13 -12.40 10.34 34.62
N CYS A 14 -12.40 11.61 35.04
CA CYS A 14 -12.42 12.76 34.11
C CYS A 14 -11.15 12.89 33.27
N SER A 15 -9.98 12.48 33.78
CA SER A 15 -8.73 12.48 33.01
C SER A 15 -8.64 11.30 32.02
N VAL A 16 -9.31 10.18 32.28
CA VAL A 16 -9.44 9.07 31.31
C VAL A 16 -10.48 9.40 30.23
N LEU A 17 -11.50 10.21 30.55
CA LEU A 17 -12.59 10.62 29.64
C LEU A 17 -12.24 11.83 28.76
N SER A 18 -11.15 12.55 29.03
CA SER A 18 -10.75 13.76 28.30
C SER A 18 -10.17 13.47 26.89
N GLY A 19 -9.94 12.21 26.53
CA GLY A 19 -9.32 11.82 25.26
C GLY A 19 -10.10 10.79 24.46
N CYS A 20 -11.27 10.36 24.93
CA CYS A 20 -12.10 9.38 24.23
C CYS A 20 -13.45 10.01 23.91
N ASP A 21 -13.75 10.20 22.63
CA ASP A 21 -15.09 10.53 22.11
C ASP A 21 -16.08 9.37 22.37
N PHE A 22 -16.36 9.04 23.63
CA PHE A 22 -17.29 7.97 23.99
C PHE A 22 -18.75 8.28 23.61
N PHE A 23 -19.04 9.51 23.16
CA PHE A 23 -20.38 9.99 22.82
C PHE A 23 -20.56 10.31 21.33
N VAL A 24 -19.98 9.50 20.44
CA VAL A 24 -20.35 9.57 19.02
C VAL A 24 -21.79 9.07 18.86
N THR A 25 -22.63 9.92 18.28
CA THR A 25 -24.03 9.64 17.92
C THR A 25 -24.20 9.66 16.41
N GLU A 26 -25.34 9.16 15.90
CA GLU A 26 -25.63 9.20 14.47
C GLU A 26 -25.73 10.62 13.90
N ASN A 27 -25.94 11.63 14.74
CA ASN A 27 -26.01 13.05 14.36
C ASN A 27 -24.72 13.82 14.67
N SER A 28 -23.66 13.12 15.09
CA SER A 28 -22.34 13.74 15.28
C SER A 28 -21.70 14.05 13.94
N ASP A 29 -20.85 15.06 13.93
CA ASP A 29 -20.06 15.40 12.76
C ASP A 29 -18.88 14.41 12.62
N PRO A 30 -18.54 13.99 11.38
CA PRO A 30 -17.31 13.26 11.12
C PRO A 30 -16.09 14.11 11.49
N ALA A 31 -14.89 13.52 11.48
CA ALA A 31 -13.66 14.29 11.64
C ALA A 31 -13.62 15.42 10.60
N THR A 32 -13.28 16.63 11.05
CA THR A 32 -13.11 17.81 10.19
C THR A 32 -11.92 17.63 9.25
N ALA A 33 -11.85 18.43 8.19
CA ALA A 33 -10.73 18.36 7.25
C ALA A 33 -9.37 18.62 7.94
N ASP A 34 -9.31 19.57 8.89
CA ASP A 34 -8.10 19.87 9.66
C ASP A 34 -7.69 18.71 10.58
N GLU A 35 -8.64 18.05 11.23
CA GLU A 35 -8.37 16.87 12.06
C GLU A 35 -7.83 15.72 11.20
N VAL A 36 -8.44 15.47 10.03
CA VAL A 36 -7.97 14.47 9.07
C VAL A 36 -6.55 14.78 8.60
N ALA A 37 -6.26 16.04 8.23
CA ALA A 37 -4.91 16.46 7.84
C ALA A 37 -3.90 16.27 8.99
N ALA A 38 -4.27 16.64 10.22
CA ALA A 38 -3.42 16.46 11.40
C ALA A 38 -3.14 14.98 11.70
N MET A 39 -4.13 14.09 11.52
CA MET A 39 -3.95 12.65 11.65
C MET A 39 -2.92 12.11 10.65
N VAL A 40 -3.00 12.53 9.38
CA VAL A 40 -2.04 12.14 8.34
C VAL A 40 -0.64 12.68 8.65
N ASN A 41 -0.53 13.97 9.01
CA ASN A 41 0.74 14.59 9.37
C ASN A 41 1.41 13.92 10.56
N GLY A 42 0.64 13.57 11.60
CA GLY A 42 1.15 12.86 12.76
C GLY A 42 1.61 11.45 12.42
N LYS A 43 0.85 10.73 11.59
CA LYS A 43 1.15 9.34 11.23
C LYS A 43 2.34 9.22 10.27
N PHE A 44 2.41 10.09 9.26
CA PHE A 44 3.43 10.04 8.20
C PHE A 44 4.53 11.10 8.36
N HIS A 45 4.75 11.58 9.58
CA HIS A 45 5.79 12.57 9.87
C HIS A 45 7.19 12.13 9.39
N ALA A 46 7.52 10.84 9.55
CA ALA A 46 8.81 10.28 9.09
C ALA A 46 8.99 10.36 7.56
N TYR A 47 7.89 10.47 6.82
CA TYR A 47 7.83 10.60 5.36
C TYR A 47 7.71 12.06 4.91
N GLY A 48 7.91 13.02 5.82
CA GLY A 48 7.90 14.45 5.49
C GLY A 48 6.51 15.01 5.18
N ALA A 49 5.43 14.34 5.59
CA ALA A 49 4.06 14.78 5.33
C ALA A 49 3.76 16.17 5.91
N GLN A 50 3.21 17.06 5.07
CA GLN A 50 2.72 18.40 5.39
C GLN A 50 1.38 18.65 4.68
N VAL A 51 0.39 17.86 5.06
CA VAL A 51 -0.97 17.87 4.53
C VAL A 51 -1.76 19.07 5.04
N VAL A 52 -2.46 19.74 4.11
CA VAL A 52 -3.42 20.81 4.33
C VAL A 52 -4.73 20.54 3.57
N PRO A 53 -5.89 20.94 4.12
CA PRO A 53 -7.16 20.87 3.40
C PRO A 53 -7.25 21.84 2.22
N GLU A 54 -7.80 21.40 1.09
CA GLU A 54 -8.09 22.23 -0.09
C GLU A 54 -9.60 22.38 -0.34
N GLY A 55 -10.40 21.39 0.04
CA GLY A 55 -11.83 21.41 -0.20
C GLY A 55 -12.61 20.36 0.59
N GLU A 56 -13.92 20.57 0.69
CA GLU A 56 -14.86 19.70 1.38
C GLU A 56 -16.12 19.52 0.53
N GLU A 57 -16.61 18.29 0.48
CA GLU A 57 -17.86 17.90 -0.16
C GLU A 57 -18.66 16.98 0.78
N THR A 58 -19.88 17.35 1.12
CA THR A 58 -20.78 16.48 1.87
C THR A 58 -21.42 15.45 0.94
N LEU A 59 -21.09 14.17 1.15
CA LEU A 59 -21.62 13.06 0.35
C LEU A 59 -22.94 12.52 0.89
N ARG A 60 -23.11 12.58 2.21
CA ARG A 60 -24.31 12.14 2.90
C ARG A 60 -24.58 13.06 4.07
N GLU A 61 -25.75 13.66 4.07
CA GLU A 61 -26.27 14.43 5.20
C GLU A 61 -26.61 13.53 6.39
N LYS A 62 -26.82 14.13 7.55
CA LYS A 62 -27.24 13.41 8.77
C LYS A 62 -28.56 12.66 8.57
N PRO A 63 -28.77 11.52 9.25
CA PRO A 63 -27.85 10.84 10.17
C PRO A 63 -26.74 10.05 9.45
N PHE A 64 -25.66 9.76 10.17
CA PHE A 64 -24.42 9.16 9.68
C PHE A 64 -23.73 10.01 8.61
N GLN A 65 -23.48 11.27 8.92
CA GLN A 65 -22.87 12.18 7.96
C GLN A 65 -21.55 11.63 7.41
N ARG A 66 -21.36 11.80 6.10
CA ARG A 66 -20.17 11.38 5.36
C ARG A 66 -19.69 12.55 4.51
N ASN A 67 -18.45 12.95 4.74
CA ASN A 67 -17.78 14.01 3.99
C ASN A 67 -16.61 13.42 3.19
N ARG A 68 -16.33 14.03 2.05
CA ARG A 68 -15.10 13.86 1.29
C ARG A 68 -14.29 15.14 1.39
N TYR A 69 -13.00 14.99 1.64
CA TYR A 69 -12.05 16.09 1.70
C TYR A 69 -11.04 15.94 0.57
N ALA A 70 -10.77 17.05 -0.11
CA ALA A 70 -9.61 17.20 -0.98
C ALA A 70 -8.45 17.73 -0.14
N LEU A 71 -7.30 17.03 -0.19
CA LEU A 71 -6.15 17.29 0.66
C LEU A 71 -4.90 17.40 -0.23
N TYR A 72 -4.00 18.30 0.16
CA TYR A 72 -2.72 18.49 -0.50
C TYR A 72 -1.58 18.38 0.50
N ASP A 73 -0.61 17.52 0.19
CA ASP A 73 0.65 17.45 0.91
C ASP A 73 1.67 18.40 0.29
N ALA A 74 1.97 19.50 0.99
CA ALA A 74 2.97 20.47 0.57
C ALA A 74 4.42 19.95 0.68
N GLY A 75 4.66 18.91 1.48
CA GLY A 75 5.98 18.32 1.68
C GLY A 75 6.42 17.49 0.48
N ASN A 76 5.51 16.66 -0.04
CA ASN A 76 5.80 15.72 -1.13
C ASN A 76 5.08 16.07 -2.45
N GLY A 77 4.21 17.09 -2.47
CA GLY A 77 3.45 17.51 -3.64
C GLY A 77 2.34 16.54 -4.04
N ILE A 78 1.72 15.87 -3.08
CA ILE A 78 0.71 14.81 -3.32
C ILE A 78 -0.69 15.40 -3.16
N HIS A 79 -1.54 15.22 -4.17
CA HIS A 79 -2.98 15.45 -4.04
C HIS A 79 -3.70 14.13 -3.84
N PHE A 80 -4.60 14.09 -2.87
CA PHE A 80 -5.44 12.93 -2.60
C PHE A 80 -6.78 13.34 -2.02
N THR A 81 -7.72 12.41 -2.06
CA THR A 81 -9.04 12.60 -1.42
C THR A 81 -9.22 11.59 -0.31
N ALA A 82 -9.76 12.03 0.81
CA ALA A 82 -10.12 11.16 1.92
C ALA A 82 -11.60 11.31 2.24
N VAL A 83 -12.19 10.26 2.79
CA VAL A 83 -13.53 10.22 3.32
C VAL A 83 -13.45 10.19 4.85
N ALA A 84 -14.32 10.94 5.50
CA ALA A 84 -14.60 10.79 6.92
C ALA A 84 -16.10 10.58 7.13
N GLU A 85 -16.48 9.61 7.96
CA GLU A 85 -17.87 9.33 8.27
C GLU A 85 -18.08 8.84 9.69
N ILE A 86 -19.33 8.88 10.14
CA ILE A 86 -19.74 8.14 11.34
C ILE A 86 -20.12 6.72 10.93
N ARG A 87 -19.51 5.72 11.58
CA ARG A 87 -19.83 4.30 11.37
C ARG A 87 -20.31 3.63 12.64
N ARG A 88 -21.11 2.59 12.45
CA ARG A 88 -21.48 1.64 13.49
C ARG A 88 -20.44 0.54 13.55
N ALA A 89 -19.97 0.21 14.75
CA ALA A 89 -19.12 -0.96 14.95
C ALA A 89 -19.84 -2.24 14.50
N GLN A 90 -19.08 -3.19 13.97
CA GLN A 90 -19.65 -4.50 13.64
C GLN A 90 -20.09 -5.20 14.94
N PHE A 91 -21.19 -5.93 14.84
CA PHE A 91 -21.73 -6.73 15.94
C PHE A 91 -20.63 -7.63 16.54
N PRO A 92 -20.51 -7.77 17.87
CA PRO A 92 -21.49 -7.48 18.93
C PRO A 92 -21.39 -6.08 19.55
N TYR A 93 -20.59 -5.17 19.01
CA TYR A 93 -20.32 -3.89 19.65
C TYR A 93 -21.39 -2.82 19.33
N PRO A 94 -22.12 -2.28 20.33
CA PRO A 94 -23.27 -1.39 20.08
C PRO A 94 -22.88 0.09 20.07
N PHE A 95 -21.65 0.45 19.68
CA PHE A 95 -21.18 1.84 19.66
C PHE A 95 -20.92 2.37 18.25
N LEU A 96 -20.94 3.70 18.12
CA LEU A 96 -20.59 4.43 16.91
C LEU A 96 -19.19 5.04 17.07
N TYR A 97 -18.51 5.29 15.96
CA TYR A 97 -17.20 5.93 15.93
C TYR A 97 -17.01 6.74 14.65
N ARG A 98 -16.06 7.67 14.68
CA ARG A 98 -15.59 8.38 13.48
C ARG A 98 -14.60 7.48 12.75
N ASP A 99 -14.88 7.22 11.48
CA ASP A 99 -14.02 6.44 10.59
C ASP A 99 -13.46 7.35 9.50
N THR A 100 -12.25 7.04 9.03
CA THR A 100 -11.64 7.72 7.90
C THR A 100 -10.67 6.80 7.16
N ASP A 101 -10.66 6.92 5.83
CA ASP A 101 -9.72 6.21 4.95
C ASP A 101 -8.45 7.02 4.65
N ALA A 102 -8.27 8.19 5.28
CA ALA A 102 -7.23 9.15 4.92
C ALA A 102 -5.81 8.59 4.94
N ALA A 103 -5.51 7.71 5.90
CA ALA A 103 -4.19 7.11 5.99
C ALA A 103 -3.92 6.12 4.84
N VAL A 104 -4.92 5.34 4.45
CA VAL A 104 -4.84 4.42 3.30
C VAL A 104 -4.71 5.22 2.00
N ALA A 105 -5.55 6.25 1.84
CA ALA A 105 -5.55 7.12 0.67
C ALA A 105 -4.20 7.85 0.52
N TYR A 106 -3.63 8.35 1.62
CA TYR A 106 -2.32 8.97 1.62
C TYR A 106 -1.21 7.96 1.27
N ALA A 107 -1.23 6.75 1.82
CA ALA A 107 -0.23 5.72 1.52
C ALA A 107 -0.21 5.36 0.02
N GLU A 108 -1.38 5.21 -0.62
CA GLU A 108 -1.46 4.98 -2.08
C GLU A 108 -0.96 6.18 -2.89
N GLY A 109 -1.31 7.41 -2.48
CA GLY A 109 -0.78 8.63 -3.08
C GLY A 109 0.75 8.71 -2.96
N TYR A 110 1.30 8.29 -1.83
CA TYR A 110 2.74 8.26 -1.60
C TYR A 110 3.44 7.19 -2.45
N PHE A 111 2.84 6.01 -2.67
CA PHE A 111 3.40 5.04 -3.61
C PHE A 111 3.44 5.59 -5.04
N ALA A 112 2.42 6.33 -5.47
CA ALA A 112 2.45 7.01 -6.76
C ALA A 112 3.56 8.08 -6.82
N HIS A 113 3.77 8.83 -5.73
CA HIS A 113 4.89 9.78 -5.60
C HIS A 113 6.26 9.10 -5.72
N LEU A 114 6.40 7.86 -5.21
CA LEU A 114 7.65 7.08 -5.32
C LEU A 114 7.92 6.54 -6.73
N TYR A 115 6.97 6.64 -7.68
CA TYR A 115 7.13 6.08 -9.02
C TYR A 115 8.43 6.50 -9.73
N PRO A 116 8.86 7.78 -9.74
CA PRO A 116 10.12 8.15 -10.41
C PRO A 116 11.34 7.41 -9.84
N ALA A 117 11.37 7.18 -8.52
CA ALA A 117 12.44 6.41 -7.88
C ALA A 117 12.34 4.91 -8.21
N VAL A 118 11.13 4.34 -8.18
CA VAL A 118 10.84 2.95 -8.61
C VAL A 118 11.29 2.74 -10.05
N HIS A 119 10.96 3.68 -10.94
CA HIS A 119 11.32 3.63 -12.35
C HIS A 119 12.85 3.69 -12.54
N ALA A 120 13.54 4.55 -11.80
CA ALA A 120 14.99 4.64 -11.85
C ALA A 120 15.67 3.34 -11.41
N VAL A 121 15.29 2.78 -10.24
CA VAL A 121 15.91 1.54 -9.75
C VAL A 121 15.56 0.32 -10.61
N ALA A 122 14.38 0.31 -11.25
CA ALA A 122 14.05 -0.72 -12.23
C ALA A 122 14.91 -0.59 -13.49
N ALA A 123 15.10 0.63 -14.00
CA ALA A 123 15.90 0.87 -15.20
C ALA A 123 17.38 0.49 -14.98
N ASP A 124 17.93 0.73 -13.78
CA ASP A 124 19.30 0.36 -13.40
C ASP A 124 19.58 -1.14 -13.52
N VAL A 125 18.54 -1.97 -13.42
CA VAL A 125 18.61 -3.44 -13.57
C VAL A 125 17.90 -3.93 -14.84
N HIS A 126 17.74 -3.06 -15.84
CA HIS A 126 17.16 -3.39 -17.15
C HIS A 126 15.69 -3.86 -17.11
N LEU A 127 14.95 -3.39 -16.09
CA LEU A 127 13.53 -3.62 -15.90
C LEU A 127 12.73 -2.33 -16.15
N ARG A 128 11.45 -2.47 -16.46
CA ARG A 128 10.54 -1.34 -16.60
C ARG A 128 9.40 -1.46 -15.62
N ALA A 129 9.22 -0.43 -14.79
CA ALA A 129 7.98 -0.26 -14.02
C ALA A 129 6.92 0.43 -14.88
N ALA A 130 5.68 -0.06 -14.82
CA ALA A 130 4.52 0.58 -15.43
C ALA A 130 4.31 1.97 -14.81
N SER A 131 4.00 2.98 -15.64
CA SER A 131 3.62 4.30 -15.11
C SER A 131 2.30 4.22 -14.33
N PRO A 132 1.97 5.21 -13.47
CA PRO A 132 0.68 5.25 -12.81
C PRO A 132 -0.49 5.22 -13.79
N GLU A 133 -0.40 5.91 -14.94
CA GLU A 133 -1.43 5.88 -15.98
C GLU A 133 -1.52 4.51 -16.66
N GLU A 134 -0.37 3.90 -16.96
CA GLU A 134 -0.28 2.56 -17.55
C GLU A 134 -0.86 1.50 -16.62
N ALA A 135 -0.52 1.56 -15.33
CA ALA A 135 -1.04 0.65 -14.32
C ALA A 135 -2.56 0.79 -14.14
N ALA A 136 -3.10 2.02 -14.22
CA ALA A 136 -4.54 2.24 -14.23
C ALA A 136 -5.20 1.60 -15.46
N ALA A 137 -4.66 1.83 -16.67
CA ALA A 137 -5.19 1.23 -17.90
C ALA A 137 -5.12 -0.31 -17.89
N LEU A 138 -4.06 -0.89 -17.32
CA LEU A 138 -3.90 -2.33 -17.17
C LEU A 138 -4.93 -2.94 -16.20
N ARG A 139 -5.29 -2.25 -15.13
CA ARG A 139 -6.35 -2.69 -14.21
C ARG A 139 -7.73 -2.69 -14.90
N GLU A 140 -7.98 -1.70 -15.76
CA GLU A 140 -9.21 -1.60 -16.56
C GLU A 140 -9.30 -2.66 -17.66
N SER A 141 -8.17 -3.24 -18.10
CA SER A 141 -8.19 -4.26 -19.15
C SER A 141 -8.78 -5.61 -18.68
N HIS A 142 -8.98 -5.79 -17.36
CA HIS A 142 -9.56 -6.99 -16.75
C HIS A 142 -8.96 -8.32 -17.25
N VAL A 143 -7.66 -8.31 -17.55
CA VAL A 143 -6.93 -9.50 -18.00
C VAL A 143 -6.93 -10.52 -16.86
N MET A 144 -7.42 -11.73 -17.14
CA MET A 144 -7.54 -12.80 -16.16
C MET A 144 -6.39 -13.79 -16.30
N HIS A 145 -5.82 -14.20 -15.17
CA HIS A 145 -4.86 -15.29 -15.08
C HIS A 145 -5.27 -16.23 -13.94
N GLU A 146 -5.41 -17.53 -14.25
CA GLU A 146 -5.81 -18.55 -13.26
C GLU A 146 -7.10 -18.21 -12.46
N GLY A 147 -8.03 -17.49 -13.09
CA GLY A 147 -9.32 -17.13 -12.48
C GLY A 147 -9.30 -15.87 -11.61
N ALA A 148 -8.19 -15.12 -11.56
CA ALA A 148 -8.08 -13.83 -10.89
C ALA A 148 -7.58 -12.73 -11.84
N PRO A 149 -7.89 -11.44 -11.60
CA PRO A 149 -7.31 -10.35 -12.38
C PRO A 149 -5.79 -10.32 -12.21
N LEU A 150 -5.07 -10.33 -13.33
CA LEU A 150 -3.61 -10.23 -13.35
C LEU A 150 -3.15 -8.87 -12.81
N PHE A 151 -3.75 -7.81 -13.35
CA PHE A 151 -3.51 -6.44 -12.93
C PHE A 151 -4.63 -6.00 -11.98
N ASP A 152 -4.32 -5.95 -10.69
CA ASP A 152 -5.28 -5.58 -9.65
C ASP A 152 -4.64 -4.51 -8.75
N GLN A 153 -3.76 -4.89 -7.83
CA GLN A 153 -3.09 -3.96 -6.93
C GLN A 153 -1.58 -3.94 -7.10
N GLY A 154 -0.99 -2.82 -6.67
CA GLY A 154 0.44 -2.66 -6.54
C GLY A 154 1.17 -2.24 -7.83
N ASP A 155 2.45 -2.58 -7.91
CA ASP A 155 3.35 -2.22 -9.01
C ASP A 155 3.42 -3.35 -10.04
N PHE A 156 3.52 -2.96 -11.32
CA PHE A 156 3.68 -3.90 -12.42
C PHE A 156 5.05 -3.70 -13.05
N ILE A 157 5.85 -4.76 -13.08
CA ILE A 157 7.23 -4.75 -13.56
C ILE A 157 7.34 -5.65 -14.79
N PHE A 158 7.86 -5.10 -15.89
CA PHE A 158 8.04 -5.82 -17.14
C PHE A 158 9.48 -6.25 -17.35
N LEU A 159 9.66 -7.55 -17.62
CA LEU A 159 10.93 -8.16 -17.97
C LEU A 159 11.01 -8.38 -19.48
N HIS A 160 12.05 -7.82 -20.10
CA HIS A 160 12.39 -8.08 -21.51
C HIS A 160 13.66 -8.94 -21.59
N GLU A 161 14.81 -8.32 -21.30
CA GLU A 161 16.14 -8.95 -21.38
C GLU A 161 16.74 -9.30 -20.01
N ALA A 162 16.04 -8.98 -18.92
CA ALA A 162 16.54 -9.16 -17.56
C ALA A 162 16.67 -10.63 -17.15
N ARG A 163 17.61 -10.88 -16.23
CA ARG A 163 17.86 -12.15 -15.55
C ARG A 163 17.17 -12.18 -14.20
N GLY A 164 17.08 -13.37 -13.60
CA GLY A 164 16.50 -13.52 -12.26
C GLY A 164 17.27 -12.77 -11.16
N ALA A 165 18.58 -12.60 -11.31
CA ALA A 165 19.39 -11.76 -10.43
C ALA A 165 18.96 -10.28 -10.47
N ASP A 166 18.65 -9.77 -11.66
CA ASP A 166 18.23 -8.38 -11.87
C ASP A 166 16.85 -8.13 -11.20
N ALA A 167 15.94 -9.11 -11.27
CA ALA A 167 14.66 -9.06 -10.55
C ALA A 167 14.82 -9.12 -9.03
N MET A 168 15.76 -9.93 -8.52
CA MET A 168 16.08 -9.98 -7.09
C MET A 168 16.67 -8.65 -6.60
N ASP A 169 17.59 -8.05 -7.35
CA ASP A 169 18.16 -6.75 -7.02
C ASP A 169 17.08 -5.65 -6.98
N LEU A 170 16.12 -5.68 -7.90
CA LEU A 170 14.95 -4.80 -7.84
C LEU A 170 14.11 -5.06 -6.58
N CYS A 171 13.80 -6.32 -6.23
CA CYS A 171 13.04 -6.63 -5.02
C CYS A 171 13.74 -6.07 -3.76
N ARG A 172 15.07 -6.16 -3.68
CA ARG A 172 15.86 -5.59 -2.59
C ARG A 172 15.79 -4.06 -2.57
N ALA A 173 15.91 -3.42 -3.74
CA ALA A 173 15.78 -1.96 -3.87
C ALA A 173 14.39 -1.46 -3.45
N LEU A 174 13.32 -2.13 -3.90
CA LEU A 174 11.94 -1.79 -3.53
C LEU A 174 11.66 -2.02 -2.04
N HIS A 175 12.20 -3.09 -1.46
CA HIS A 175 12.11 -3.34 -0.02
C HIS A 175 12.66 -2.16 0.81
N ALA A 176 13.78 -1.57 0.38
CA ALA A 176 14.36 -0.39 1.01
C ALA A 176 13.59 0.90 0.70
N LEU A 177 13.16 1.08 -0.56
CA LEU A 177 12.48 2.29 -1.02
C LEU A 177 11.13 2.50 -0.32
N TYR A 178 10.35 1.43 -0.11
CA TYR A 178 9.07 1.51 0.58
C TYR A 178 9.19 1.56 2.11
N ARG A 179 10.41 1.46 2.64
CA ARG A 179 10.73 1.57 4.07
C ARG A 179 11.84 2.58 4.31
N PRO A 180 11.62 3.87 3.99
CA PRO A 180 12.62 4.89 4.28
C PRO A 180 12.93 4.86 5.78
N GLN A 181 14.21 4.76 6.11
CA GLN A 181 14.70 4.68 7.50
C GLN A 181 14.17 3.46 8.29
N GLY A 182 13.65 2.43 7.60
CA GLY A 182 13.04 1.25 8.23
C GLY A 182 11.61 1.47 8.74
N ASP A 183 10.95 2.58 8.38
CA ASP A 183 9.57 2.85 8.75
C ASP A 183 8.60 2.04 7.87
N ASP A 184 7.68 1.31 8.50
CA ASP A 184 6.71 0.42 7.86
C ASP A 184 5.30 1.02 7.73
N THR A 185 5.12 2.30 8.08
CA THR A 185 3.79 2.91 8.16
C THR A 185 3.07 2.86 6.81
N LEU A 186 3.76 3.13 5.68
CA LEU A 186 3.16 3.00 4.33
C LEU A 186 2.62 1.58 4.08
N LEU A 187 3.43 0.56 4.33
CA LEU A 187 3.04 -0.83 4.15
C LEU A 187 1.95 -1.26 5.15
N THR A 188 1.92 -0.66 6.33
CA THR A 188 0.91 -0.97 7.35
C THR A 188 -0.47 -0.48 6.92
N GLU A 189 -0.54 0.79 6.49
CA GLU A 189 -1.80 1.43 6.11
C GLU A 189 -2.33 0.93 4.76
N ALA A 190 -1.44 0.58 3.82
CA ALA A 190 -1.84 -0.01 2.55
C ALA A 190 -2.02 -1.56 2.58
N HIS A 191 -1.87 -2.18 3.75
CA HIS A 191 -1.92 -3.64 3.90
C HIS A 191 -0.89 -4.41 3.04
N GLY A 192 0.29 -3.83 2.91
CA GLY A 192 1.42 -4.31 2.13
C GLY A 192 1.50 -3.67 0.75
N ARG A 193 2.48 -4.13 -0.04
CA ARG A 193 2.61 -3.76 -1.45
C ARG A 193 2.85 -5.00 -2.28
N ARG A 194 2.01 -5.17 -3.31
CA ARG A 194 2.11 -6.25 -4.28
C ARG A 194 2.96 -5.79 -5.45
N ILE A 195 3.90 -6.60 -5.91
CA ILE A 195 4.75 -6.32 -7.07
C ILE A 195 4.60 -7.49 -8.03
N THR A 196 3.96 -7.26 -9.17
CA THR A 196 3.69 -8.30 -10.17
C THR A 196 4.70 -8.19 -11.31
N PHE A 197 5.46 -9.25 -11.51
CA PHE A 197 6.45 -9.39 -12.56
C PHE A 197 5.84 -10.08 -13.77
N CYS A 198 5.96 -9.46 -14.94
CA CYS A 198 5.39 -9.97 -16.18
C CYS A 198 6.41 -9.95 -17.32
N CYS A 199 6.37 -10.95 -18.20
CA CYS A 199 7.10 -10.94 -19.46
C CYS A 199 6.20 -10.32 -20.53
N LEU A 200 6.71 -9.35 -21.29
CA LEU A 200 6.04 -8.89 -22.50
C LEU A 200 6.49 -9.71 -23.72
N PRO A 201 5.57 -10.05 -24.63
CA PRO A 201 5.95 -10.66 -25.90
C PRO A 201 6.81 -9.71 -26.75
N GLU A 202 7.92 -10.21 -27.31
CA GLU A 202 8.80 -9.41 -28.18
C GLU A 202 8.00 -8.76 -29.32
N GLY A 203 8.25 -7.47 -29.59
CA GLY A 203 7.60 -6.70 -30.65
C GLY A 203 6.15 -6.30 -30.38
N THR A 204 5.64 -6.48 -29.16
CA THR A 204 4.27 -6.13 -28.78
C THR A 204 4.28 -4.96 -27.79
N GLU A 205 3.67 -3.83 -28.16
CA GLU A 205 3.45 -2.70 -27.24
C GLU A 205 2.20 -2.89 -26.34
N GLU A 206 1.37 -3.89 -26.67
CA GLU A 206 0.14 -4.21 -25.96
C GLU A 206 0.43 -4.96 -24.65
N GLN A 207 0.54 -4.22 -23.56
CA GLN A 207 0.86 -4.78 -22.23
C GLN A 207 -0.19 -5.76 -21.71
N ALA A 208 -1.42 -5.73 -22.24
CA ALA A 208 -2.48 -6.70 -21.91
C ALA A 208 -2.11 -8.15 -22.30
N ARG A 209 -1.11 -8.34 -23.17
CA ARG A 209 -0.59 -9.67 -23.56
C ARG A 209 0.54 -10.17 -22.66
N ALA A 210 0.81 -9.49 -21.54
CA ALA A 210 1.87 -9.88 -20.64
C ALA A 210 1.59 -11.25 -19.99
N VAL A 211 2.63 -12.06 -19.86
CA VAL A 211 2.57 -13.35 -19.18
C VAL A 211 3.13 -13.19 -17.77
N PRO A 212 2.37 -13.52 -16.71
CA PRO A 212 2.88 -13.42 -15.34
C PRO A 212 4.02 -14.39 -15.11
N ILE A 213 5.05 -13.89 -14.44
CA ILE A 213 6.21 -14.66 -14.00
C ILE A 213 6.02 -15.04 -12.53
N MET A 214 5.76 -14.01 -11.71
CA MET A 214 5.72 -14.09 -10.26
C MET A 214 5.04 -12.85 -9.66
N THR A 215 4.44 -13.01 -8.48
CA THR A 215 4.07 -11.89 -7.63
C THR A 215 4.92 -11.92 -6.36
N PHE A 216 5.52 -10.78 -6.04
CA PHE A 216 6.30 -10.56 -4.83
C PHE A 216 5.51 -9.63 -3.89
N TYR A 217 5.52 -9.94 -2.60
CA TYR A 217 4.78 -9.19 -1.59
C TYR A 217 5.72 -8.58 -0.57
N LEU A 218 5.55 -7.29 -0.31
CA LEU A 218 6.18 -6.58 0.80
C LEU A 218 5.13 -6.34 1.89
N ARG A 219 5.42 -6.75 3.12
CA ARG A 219 4.51 -6.56 4.26
C ARG A 219 5.18 -5.77 5.38
N ALA A 220 4.38 -5.07 6.16
CA ALA A 220 4.85 -4.36 7.34
C ALA A 220 5.38 -5.34 8.41
N GLY A 221 6.41 -4.94 9.14
CA GLY A 221 7.00 -5.71 10.25
C GLY A 221 7.86 -6.91 9.81
N GLU A 222 8.11 -7.06 8.51
CA GLU A 222 9.00 -8.09 7.96
C GLU A 222 10.36 -7.47 7.63
N ASP A 223 11.42 -8.01 8.23
CA ASP A 223 12.78 -7.74 7.76
C ASP A 223 13.02 -8.42 6.40
N TRP A 224 14.20 -8.20 5.82
CA TRP A 224 14.49 -8.71 4.49
C TRP A 224 14.49 -10.24 4.42
N ALA A 225 15.08 -10.92 5.41
CA ALA A 225 15.13 -12.37 5.46
C ALA A 225 13.72 -12.96 5.57
N ARG A 226 12.86 -12.38 6.40
CA ARG A 226 11.46 -12.76 6.52
C ARG A 226 10.67 -12.48 5.25
N THR A 227 10.88 -11.32 4.63
CA THR A 227 10.25 -10.98 3.34
C THR A 227 10.59 -12.05 2.31
N LEU A 228 11.85 -12.46 2.18
CA LEU A 228 12.26 -13.50 1.24
C LEU A 228 11.62 -14.87 1.56
N TYR A 229 11.58 -15.24 2.85
CA TYR A 229 10.96 -16.48 3.31
C TYR A 229 9.44 -16.52 3.09
N GLU A 230 8.76 -15.38 3.10
CA GLU A 230 7.32 -15.31 2.88
C GLU A 230 6.95 -15.31 1.38
N ASN A 231 7.94 -15.16 0.52
CA ASN A 231 7.78 -15.17 -0.94
C ASN A 231 8.22 -16.51 -1.56
N PRO A 232 7.70 -16.88 -2.75
CA PRO A 232 8.03 -18.15 -3.37
C PRO A 232 9.52 -18.28 -3.73
N GLY A 233 9.98 -19.52 -3.91
CA GLY A 233 11.31 -19.82 -4.49
C GLY A 233 12.27 -20.60 -3.59
N HIS A 234 11.93 -20.81 -2.32
CA HIS A 234 12.81 -21.44 -1.34
C HIS A 234 12.19 -22.72 -0.73
N ALA A 235 13.03 -23.55 -0.11
CA ALA A 235 12.62 -24.75 0.62
C ALA A 235 12.21 -24.41 2.05
N SER A 236 11.33 -25.22 2.66
CA SER A 236 10.87 -24.99 4.02
C SER A 236 12.03 -25.04 5.03
N GLY A 237 12.09 -24.03 5.90
CA GLY A 237 13.06 -23.94 6.99
C GLY A 237 14.40 -23.26 6.69
N GLU A 238 14.62 -22.78 5.46
CA GLU A 238 15.78 -21.94 5.14
C GLU A 238 15.68 -20.58 5.85
N LYS A 239 16.79 -20.11 6.44
CA LYS A 239 16.85 -18.85 7.20
C LYS A 239 18.04 -17.97 6.81
N ASP A 240 18.98 -18.49 6.03
CA ASP A 240 20.09 -17.70 5.53
C ASP A 240 19.61 -16.77 4.42
N ALA A 241 19.70 -15.46 4.67
CA ALA A 241 19.27 -14.43 3.73
C ALA A 241 20.00 -14.53 2.38
N VAL A 242 21.30 -14.86 2.36
CA VAL A 242 22.07 -14.95 1.12
C VAL A 242 21.55 -16.10 0.26
N LEU A 243 21.29 -17.25 0.89
CA LEU A 243 20.74 -18.41 0.18
C LEU A 243 19.30 -18.16 -0.26
N LEU A 244 18.48 -17.47 0.54
CA LEU A 244 17.13 -17.07 0.16
C LEU A 244 17.12 -16.13 -1.07
N GLU A 245 18.08 -15.21 -1.17
CA GLU A 245 18.25 -14.35 -2.35
C GLU A 245 18.63 -15.15 -3.59
N GLU A 246 19.61 -16.06 -3.48
CA GLU A 246 20.01 -16.95 -4.58
C GLU A 246 18.82 -17.79 -5.09
N ARG A 247 18.03 -18.33 -4.15
CA ARG A 247 16.84 -19.14 -4.45
C ARG A 247 15.75 -18.34 -5.14
N LEU A 248 15.51 -17.10 -4.71
CA LEU A 248 14.56 -16.21 -5.38
C LEU A 248 15.03 -15.90 -6.81
N ALA A 249 16.32 -15.61 -7.01
CA ALA A 249 16.88 -15.36 -8.33
C ALA A 249 16.76 -16.59 -9.26
N GLU A 250 17.08 -17.79 -8.76
CA GLU A 250 16.89 -19.04 -9.50
C GLU A 250 15.41 -19.28 -9.85
N TYR A 251 14.50 -18.98 -8.93
CA TYR A 251 13.07 -19.11 -9.17
C TYR A 251 12.60 -18.18 -10.30
N PHE A 252 13.03 -16.91 -10.28
CA PHE A 252 12.77 -15.97 -11.37
C PHE A 252 13.28 -16.49 -12.72
N GLU A 253 14.51 -17.02 -12.77
CA GLU A 253 15.08 -17.60 -14.00
C GLU A 253 14.22 -18.73 -14.58
N VAL A 254 13.79 -19.65 -13.73
CA VAL A 254 12.94 -20.78 -14.15
C VAL A 254 11.59 -20.28 -14.67
N ARG A 255 10.95 -19.35 -13.95
CA ARG A 255 9.65 -18.80 -14.33
C ARG A 255 9.72 -17.95 -15.59
N LEU A 256 10.78 -17.16 -15.75
CA LEU A 256 11.01 -16.35 -16.95
C LEU A 256 11.21 -17.23 -18.19
N LYS A 257 12.00 -18.30 -18.08
CA LYS A 257 12.18 -19.26 -19.18
C LYS A 257 10.86 -19.91 -19.60
N ALA A 258 10.03 -20.29 -18.62
CA ALA A 258 8.70 -20.84 -18.90
C ALA A 258 7.78 -19.81 -19.57
N ALA A 259 7.77 -18.56 -19.07
CA ALA A 259 6.98 -17.48 -19.67
C ALA A 259 7.41 -17.17 -21.11
N LYS A 260 8.72 -17.07 -21.38
CA LYS A 260 9.26 -16.86 -22.74
C LYS A 260 8.93 -18.01 -23.68
N ALA A 261 8.96 -19.25 -23.21
CA ALA A 261 8.54 -20.41 -24.01
C ALA A 261 7.05 -20.33 -24.35
N HIS A 262 6.19 -20.03 -23.38
CA HIS A 262 4.75 -19.86 -23.59
C HIS A 262 4.44 -18.76 -24.62
N VAL A 263 5.10 -17.60 -24.50
CA VAL A 263 5.00 -16.50 -25.46
C VAL A 263 5.34 -16.95 -26.87
N ARG A 264 6.47 -17.66 -27.06
CA ARG A 264 6.92 -18.14 -28.38
C ARG A 264 5.95 -19.14 -29.01
N GLU A 265 5.33 -19.99 -28.21
CA GLU A 265 4.38 -21.00 -28.67
C GLU A 265 3.03 -20.40 -29.10
N HIS A 266 2.61 -19.30 -28.45
CA HIS A 266 1.30 -18.67 -28.66
C HIS A 266 1.37 -17.35 -29.46
N GLN A 267 2.53 -17.02 -30.04
CA GLN A 267 2.73 -15.94 -31.02
C GLN A 267 2.73 -16.44 -32.49
N LYS A 268 2.58 -17.74 -32.73
CA LYS A 268 2.35 -18.32 -34.07
C LYS A 268 0.86 -18.40 -34.40
#